data_AF-A0A662KZP5-F1
#
_entry.id   AF-A0A662KZP5-F1
#
_cell.length_a   1.000
_cell.length_b   1.000
_cell.length_c   1.000
_cell.angle_alpha   90.00
_cell.angle_beta   90.00
_cell.angle_gamma   90.00
#
_symmetry.space_group_name_H-M   'P 1'
#
loop_
_entity.id
_entity.type
_entity.pdbx_description
1 polymer ?
#
loop_
_entity_poly.entity_id
_entity_poly.type
_entity_poly.pdbx_seq_one_letter_code
_entity_poly.pdbx_strand_id
1 'polypeptide(L)'
;MVGMLVLSNIIIIASMITPQARAQNMGDLIIKDTRYVLSGNYTVDGNITVINGTLIVRNATVTILQDFFHKYRIFVHNSTFIIENSTLTVTTKLLWPRLMLEMVVENKSKFVSENSKILFPGWINVTDSNV
;
A
#
# COMPACT_ATOMS: atom_id res chain seq x y z
N MET A 1 15.66 61.40 5.74
CA MET A 1 15.91 60.39 6.79
C MET A 1 14.55 60.12 7.41
N VAL A 2 13.81 59.05 7.10
CA VAL A 2 14.01 57.59 7.24
C VAL A 2 13.02 56.99 6.21
N GLY A 3 13.35 56.08 5.30
CA GLY A 3 13.81 54.70 5.48
C GLY A 3 12.95 53.84 4.55
N MET A 4 13.50 53.49 3.39
CA MET A 4 12.88 52.63 2.38
C MET A 4 12.70 51.23 2.96
N LEU A 5 11.46 50.77 3.07
CA LEU A 5 11.14 49.40 3.48
C LEU A 5 11.45 48.46 2.31
N VAL A 6 12.56 47.74 2.39
CA VAL A 6 12.85 46.62 1.51
C VAL A 6 11.94 45.47 1.93
N LEU A 7 10.96 45.13 1.09
CA LEU A 7 10.20 43.89 1.23
C LEU A 7 11.16 42.74 0.89
N SER A 8 11.71 42.11 1.91
CA SER A 8 12.45 40.86 1.78
C SER A 8 11.48 39.75 1.34
N ASN A 9 11.86 39.00 0.32
CA ASN A 9 11.17 37.79 -0.10
C ASN A 9 11.16 36.79 1.06
N ILE A 10 10.07 36.74 1.82
CA ILE A 10 9.81 35.65 2.75
C ILE A 10 9.46 34.44 1.90
N ILE A 11 10.44 33.56 1.69
CA ILE A 11 10.16 32.20 1.25
C ILE A 11 9.59 31.47 2.46
N ILE A 12 8.27 31.39 2.54
CA ILE A 12 7.61 30.47 3.46
C ILE A 12 7.88 29.06 2.90
N ILE A 13 8.95 28.42 3.38
CA ILE A 13 9.08 26.97 3.24
C ILE A 13 8.03 26.38 4.18
N ALA A 14 6.80 26.28 3.69
CA ALA A 14 5.84 25.37 4.28
C ALA A 14 6.39 23.97 4.01
N SER A 15 7.31 23.50 4.85
CA SER A 15 7.48 22.08 5.05
C SER A 15 6.13 21.60 5.57
N MET A 16 5.28 21.18 4.65
CA MET A 16 4.11 20.39 4.98
C MET A 16 4.67 19.12 5.62
N ILE A 17 4.85 19.17 6.92
CA ILE A 17 4.78 17.99 7.77
C ILE A 17 3.33 17.57 7.62
N THR A 18 3.01 16.85 6.54
CA THR A 18 1.75 16.14 6.47
C THR A 18 1.80 15.20 7.66
N PRO A 19 0.88 15.34 8.64
CA PRO A 19 0.68 14.28 9.59
C PRO A 19 0.39 13.06 8.72
N GLN A 20 1.21 12.02 8.79
CA GLN A 20 0.82 10.73 8.24
C GLN A 20 -0.34 10.24 9.11
N ALA A 21 -1.53 10.76 8.85
CA ALA A 21 -2.76 10.13 9.28
C ALA A 21 -2.65 8.70 8.79
N ARG A 22 -2.59 7.74 9.73
CA ARG A 22 -2.76 6.33 9.40
C ARG A 22 -4.14 6.23 8.76
N ALA A 23 -4.19 6.20 7.44
CA ALA A 23 -5.42 5.90 6.74
C ALA A 23 -5.70 4.41 7.01
N GLN A 24 -6.68 4.18 7.89
CA GLN A 24 -7.22 2.85 8.12
C GLN A 24 -8.38 2.66 7.14
N ASN A 25 -8.21 1.73 6.20
CA ASN A 25 -9.34 1.23 5.43
C ASN A 25 -9.95 0.08 6.24
N MET A 26 -11.11 0.34 6.84
CA MET A 26 -11.91 -0.69 7.47
C MET A 26 -12.70 -1.41 6.39
N GLY A 27 -12.27 -2.62 6.02
CA GLY A 27 -12.85 -3.41 4.93
C GLY A 27 -11.93 -3.56 3.72
N ASP A 28 -12.50 -4.11 2.66
CA ASP A 28 -11.80 -4.41 1.41
C ASP A 28 -11.34 -3.14 0.68
N LEU A 29 -10.11 -3.15 0.19
CA LEU A 29 -9.59 -2.14 -0.72
C LEU A 29 -9.71 -2.65 -2.17
N ILE A 30 -10.63 -2.06 -2.94
CA ILE A 30 -10.91 -2.46 -4.32
C ILE A 30 -10.44 -1.38 -5.29
N ILE A 31 -9.51 -1.73 -6.17
CA ILE A 31 -9.00 -0.89 -7.27
C ILE A 31 -9.50 -1.52 -8.57
N LYS A 32 -10.46 -0.86 -9.22
CA LYS A 32 -11.06 -1.35 -10.46
C LYS A 32 -10.99 -0.30 -11.56
N ASP A 33 -10.51 -0.70 -12.73
CA ASP A 33 -10.44 0.14 -13.95
C ASP A 33 -9.74 1.50 -13.71
N THR A 34 -8.82 1.54 -12.74
CA THR A 34 -8.18 2.78 -12.29
C THR A 34 -6.76 2.55 -11.78
N ARG A 35 -6.03 3.65 -11.61
CA ARG A 35 -4.71 3.69 -11.00
C ARG A 35 -4.80 4.30 -9.61
N TYR A 36 -4.24 3.62 -8.62
CA TYR A 36 -4.22 4.05 -7.22
C TYR A 36 -2.82 3.97 -6.63
N VAL A 37 -2.44 4.98 -5.84
CA VAL A 37 -1.11 5.07 -5.21
C VAL A 37 -1.27 5.17 -3.70
N LEU A 38 -0.63 4.26 -2.97
CA LEU A 38 -0.51 4.25 -1.52
C LEU A 38 0.89 4.75 -1.13
N SER A 39 0.94 5.76 -0.23
CA SER A 39 2.19 6.32 0.32
C SER A 39 2.08 6.60 1.82
N GLY A 40 3.04 6.15 2.64
CA GLY A 40 2.95 6.22 4.10
C GLY A 40 2.39 4.94 4.74
N ASN A 41 1.84 5.04 5.95
CA ASN A 41 1.40 3.88 6.71
C ASN A 41 -0.11 3.62 6.54
N TYR A 42 -0.47 2.45 6.02
CA TYR A 42 -1.84 2.00 5.82
C TYR A 42 -2.12 0.71 6.58
N THR A 43 -3.31 0.62 7.14
CA THR A 43 -3.84 -0.65 7.65
C THR A 43 -5.11 -0.98 6.91
N VAL A 44 -5.17 -2.18 6.34
CA VAL A 44 -6.33 -2.71 5.64
C VAL A 44 -6.89 -3.85 6.47
N ASP A 45 -8.14 -3.72 6.90
CA ASP A 45 -8.89 -4.78 7.55
C ASP A 45 -9.82 -5.46 6.53
N GLY A 46 -9.20 -6.15 5.58
CA GLY A 46 -9.90 -6.71 4.42
C GLY A 46 -8.95 -7.18 3.33
N ASN A 47 -9.53 -7.65 2.23
CA ASN A 47 -8.79 -8.01 1.02
C ASN A 47 -8.31 -6.77 0.29
N ILE A 48 -7.21 -6.91 -0.46
CA ILE A 48 -6.82 -5.93 -1.47
C ILE A 48 -7.05 -6.56 -2.84
N THR A 49 -7.93 -5.96 -3.63
CA THR A 49 -8.32 -6.49 -4.94
C THR A 49 -8.02 -5.48 -6.03
N VAL A 50 -7.23 -5.88 -7.03
CA VAL A 50 -6.90 -5.07 -8.22
C VAL A 50 -7.44 -5.78 -9.45
N ILE A 51 -8.38 -5.14 -10.16
CA ILE A 51 -9.04 -5.70 -11.35
C ILE A 51 -8.96 -4.68 -12.49
N ASN A 52 -8.37 -5.07 -13.62
CA ASN A 52 -8.13 -4.20 -14.77
C ASN A 52 -7.49 -2.85 -14.40
N GLY A 53 -6.68 -2.84 -13.34
CA GLY A 53 -6.22 -1.62 -12.67
C GLY A 53 -4.73 -1.62 -12.40
N THR A 54 -4.28 -0.56 -11.73
CA THR A 54 -2.90 -0.48 -11.24
C THR A 54 -2.87 -0.02 -9.80
N LEU A 55 -2.30 -0.84 -8.92
CA LEU A 55 -1.97 -0.45 -7.55
C LEU A 55 -0.47 -0.19 -7.44
N ILE A 56 -0.09 0.94 -6.87
CA ILE A 56 1.30 1.26 -6.54
C ILE A 56 1.42 1.54 -5.05
N VAL A 57 2.33 0.87 -4.39
CA VAL A 57 2.69 1.11 -2.99
C VAL A 57 4.12 1.66 -3.00
N ARG A 58 4.27 2.94 -2.66
CA ARG A 58 5.55 3.65 -2.74
C ARG A 58 5.88 4.34 -1.43
N ASN A 59 7.09 4.09 -0.90
CA ASN A 59 7.53 4.65 0.38
C ASN A 59 6.49 4.43 1.49
N ALA A 60 5.95 3.21 1.57
CA ALA A 60 4.80 2.89 2.40
C ALA A 60 5.00 1.62 3.21
N THR A 61 4.26 1.53 4.32
CA THR A 61 4.00 0.26 5.00
C THR A 61 2.52 -0.06 4.85
N VAL A 62 2.19 -1.16 4.19
CA VAL A 62 0.83 -1.68 4.10
C VAL A 62 0.72 -2.89 5.01
N THR A 63 -0.12 -2.77 6.03
CA THR A 63 -0.40 -3.82 7.00
C THR A 63 -1.79 -4.38 6.77
N ILE A 64 -1.90 -5.67 6.48
CA ILE A 64 -3.19 -6.37 6.45
C ILE A 64 -3.50 -6.91 7.84
N LEU A 65 -4.62 -6.48 8.41
CA LEU A 65 -5.07 -6.87 9.72
C LEU A 65 -5.93 -8.14 9.62
N GLN A 66 -5.42 -9.28 10.07
CA GLN A 66 -6.08 -10.58 9.93
C GLN A 66 -5.89 -11.48 11.16
N ASP A 67 -6.70 -12.51 11.30
CA ASP A 67 -6.57 -13.53 12.34
C ASP A 67 -6.94 -14.92 11.78
N PHE A 68 -7.00 -15.94 12.63
CA PHE A 68 -7.37 -17.29 12.20
C PHE A 68 -8.76 -17.37 11.55
N PHE A 69 -9.70 -16.52 11.94
CA PHE A 69 -11.08 -16.51 11.46
C PHE A 69 -11.27 -15.54 10.27
N HIS A 70 -10.51 -14.46 10.24
CA HIS A 70 -10.55 -13.43 9.20
C HIS A 70 -9.28 -13.51 8.35
N LYS A 71 -9.29 -14.39 7.34
CA LYS A 71 -8.15 -14.60 6.44
C LYS A 71 -8.30 -13.71 5.21
N TYR A 72 -7.42 -12.74 5.06
CA TYR A 72 -7.44 -11.82 3.94
C TYR A 72 -6.26 -12.05 3.00
N ARG A 73 -6.46 -11.68 1.75
CA ARG A 73 -5.49 -11.86 0.67
C ARG A 73 -5.39 -10.65 -0.22
N ILE A 74 -4.32 -10.63 -1.01
CA ILE A 74 -4.14 -9.70 -2.13
C ILE A 74 -4.45 -10.46 -3.42
N PHE A 75 -5.34 -9.92 -4.23
CA PHE A 75 -5.75 -10.51 -5.49
C PHE A 75 -5.52 -9.51 -6.63
N VAL A 76 -4.68 -9.90 -7.60
CA VAL A 76 -4.30 -9.07 -8.75
C VAL A 76 -4.70 -9.84 -10.01
N HIS A 77 -5.69 -9.31 -10.74
CA HIS A 77 -6.26 -9.98 -11.91
C HIS A 77 -6.32 -9.03 -13.11
N ASN A 78 -5.71 -9.42 -14.23
CA ASN A 78 -5.53 -8.56 -15.41
C ASN A 78 -5.06 -7.14 -15.04
N SER A 79 -4.09 -7.06 -14.11
CA SER A 79 -3.76 -5.82 -13.42
C SER A 79 -2.26 -5.69 -13.17
N THR A 80 -1.83 -4.50 -12.77
CA THR A 80 -0.46 -4.24 -12.34
C THR A 80 -0.41 -3.92 -10.85
N PHE A 81 0.44 -4.61 -10.10
CA PHE A 81 0.74 -4.31 -8.70
C PHE A 81 2.23 -4.04 -8.53
N ILE A 82 2.57 -2.83 -8.09
CA ILE A 82 3.95 -2.38 -7.93
C ILE A 82 4.19 -2.01 -6.47
N ILE A 83 5.27 -2.53 -5.88
CA ILE A 83 5.76 -2.14 -4.56
C ILE A 83 7.20 -1.60 -4.69
N GLU A 84 7.40 -0.36 -4.26
CA GLU A 84 8.67 0.37 -4.37
C GLU A 84 9.05 0.98 -3.02
N ASN A 85 10.26 0.69 -2.52
CA ASN A 85 10.76 1.22 -1.24
C ASN A 85 9.76 1.03 -0.08
N SER A 86 9.06 -0.11 -0.06
CA SER A 86 7.89 -0.31 0.79
C SER A 86 7.95 -1.62 1.57
N THR A 87 7.13 -1.71 2.62
CA THR A 87 6.92 -2.94 3.37
C THR A 87 5.47 -3.38 3.25
N LEU A 88 5.27 -4.61 2.80
CA LEU A 88 3.97 -5.28 2.84
C LEU A 88 4.01 -6.32 3.96
N THR A 89 3.06 -6.25 4.87
CA THR A 89 3.07 -7.09 6.08
C THR A 89 1.65 -7.42 6.53
N VAL A 90 1.56 -8.29 7.53
CA VAL A 90 0.32 -8.71 8.17
C VAL A 90 0.48 -8.54 9.68
N THR A 91 -0.62 -8.22 10.35
CA THR A 91 -0.67 -8.18 11.81
C THR A 91 -1.96 -8.79 12.32
N THR A 92 -1.97 -9.16 13.60
CA THR A 92 -3.11 -9.84 14.22
C THR A 92 -4.12 -8.86 14.79
N LYS A 93 -5.42 -9.19 14.72
CA LYS A 93 -6.46 -8.41 15.42
C LYS A 93 -6.31 -8.52 16.94
N LEU A 94 -6.35 -9.71 17.51
CA LEU A 94 -6.23 -9.93 18.96
C LEU A 94 -5.88 -11.39 19.28
N LEU A 95 -6.84 -12.30 19.06
CA LEU A 95 -6.80 -13.71 19.48
C LEU A 95 -6.59 -14.62 18.26
N TRP A 96 -5.79 -15.68 18.41
CA TRP A 96 -5.43 -16.63 17.34
C TRP A 96 -4.69 -15.99 16.15
N PRO A 97 -3.40 -15.66 16.32
CA PRO A 97 -2.64 -14.97 15.30
C PRO A 97 -2.51 -15.82 14.04
N ARG A 98 -2.73 -15.18 12.89
CA ARG A 98 -2.41 -15.73 11.60
C ARG A 98 -1.49 -14.76 10.86
N LEU A 99 -0.20 -15.06 10.91
CA LEU A 99 0.82 -14.26 10.24
C LEU A 99 1.23 -14.96 8.95
N MET A 100 0.31 -15.01 7.98
CA MET A 100 0.55 -15.55 6.66
C MET A 100 -0.12 -14.65 5.62
N LEU A 101 0.69 -13.90 4.88
CA LEU A 101 0.22 -13.12 3.75
C LEU A 101 -0.09 -14.06 2.59
N GLU A 102 -1.31 -13.97 2.06
CA GLU A 102 -1.68 -14.62 0.81
C GLU A 102 -1.73 -13.60 -0.33
N MET A 103 -1.13 -13.95 -1.46
CA MET A 103 -1.17 -13.15 -2.68
C MET A 103 -1.42 -14.06 -3.88
N VAL A 104 -2.31 -13.62 -4.77
CA VAL A 104 -2.59 -14.26 -6.06
C VAL A 104 -2.46 -13.23 -7.17
N VAL A 105 -1.64 -13.55 -8.17
CA VAL A 105 -1.39 -12.71 -9.35
C VAL A 105 -1.69 -13.54 -10.59
N GLU A 106 -2.75 -13.19 -11.32
CA GLU A 106 -3.26 -14.02 -12.41
C GLU A 106 -3.77 -13.23 -13.63
N ASN A 107 -4.00 -13.96 -14.72
CA ASN A 107 -4.61 -13.46 -15.97
C ASN A 107 -3.85 -12.27 -16.57
N LYS A 108 -2.62 -12.52 -17.02
CA LYS A 108 -1.72 -11.53 -17.65
C LYS A 108 -1.41 -10.33 -16.75
N SER A 109 -1.45 -10.54 -15.44
CA SER A 109 -1.10 -9.52 -14.47
C SER A 109 0.41 -9.29 -14.42
N LYS A 110 0.80 -8.17 -13.81
CA LYS A 110 2.18 -7.82 -13.53
C LYS A 110 2.36 -7.55 -12.04
N PHE A 111 3.29 -8.22 -11.40
CA PHE A 111 3.75 -7.88 -10.06
C PHE A 111 5.20 -7.38 -10.11
N VAL A 112 5.50 -6.27 -9.43
CA VAL A 112 6.86 -5.71 -9.37
C VAL A 112 7.20 -5.39 -7.92
N SER A 113 8.36 -5.83 -7.46
CA SER A 113 8.88 -5.51 -6.13
C SER A 113 10.30 -4.96 -6.21
N GLU A 114 10.43 -3.66 -6.01
CA GLU A 114 11.71 -2.94 -6.06
C GLU A 114 12.06 -2.39 -4.67
N ASN A 115 13.24 -2.75 -4.17
CA ASN A 115 13.75 -2.33 -2.85
C ASN A 115 12.70 -2.42 -1.72
N SER A 116 11.88 -3.48 -1.77
CA SER A 116 10.72 -3.65 -0.90
C SER A 116 10.82 -4.94 -0.10
N LYS A 117 10.07 -5.01 0.99
CA LYS A 117 10.02 -6.17 1.88
C LYS A 117 8.60 -6.71 1.93
N ILE A 118 8.46 -8.02 1.76
CA ILE A 118 7.23 -8.75 2.07
C ILE A 118 7.52 -9.56 3.33
N LEU A 119 6.82 -9.23 4.41
CA LEU A 119 6.97 -9.91 5.70
C LEU A 119 5.87 -10.93 5.91
N PHE A 120 6.21 -12.02 6.59
CA PHE A 120 5.33 -13.16 6.83
C PHE A 120 4.69 -13.70 5.53
N PRO A 121 5.48 -13.95 4.46
CA PRO A 121 4.93 -14.53 3.25
C PRO A 121 4.33 -15.90 3.61
N GLY A 122 3.04 -16.05 3.34
CA GLY A 122 2.36 -17.34 3.30
C GLY A 122 2.45 -17.90 1.90
N TRP A 123 1.29 -17.97 1.22
CA TRP A 123 1.20 -18.46 -0.14
C TRP A 123 1.22 -17.29 -1.14
N ILE A 124 2.18 -17.29 -2.07
CA ILE A 124 2.19 -16.37 -3.22
C ILE A 124 2.02 -17.22 -4.48
N ASN A 125 0.86 -17.11 -5.13
CA ASN A 125 0.57 -17.80 -6.38
C ASN A 125 0.64 -16.83 -7.56
N VAL A 126 1.35 -17.22 -8.61
CA VAL A 126 1.49 -16.45 -9.83
C VAL A 126 1.16 -17.37 -11.00
N THR A 127 0.20 -17.01 -11.84
CA THR A 127 -0.25 -17.85 -12.96
C THR A 127 -0.50 -17.00 -14.20
N ASP A 128 0.04 -17.40 -15.36
CA ASP A 128 -0.10 -16.68 -16.63
C ASP A 128 0.20 -15.17 -16.47
N SER A 129 1.26 -14.81 -15.75
CA SER A 129 1.55 -13.43 -15.33
C SER A 129 3.05 -13.14 -15.30
N ASN A 130 3.42 -11.87 -15.33
CA ASN A 130 4.81 -11.42 -15.25
C ASN A 130 5.17 -10.99 -13.82
N VAL A 131 6.34 -11.40 -13.35
CA VAL A 131 6.90 -11.04 -12.03
C VAL A 131 8.34 -10.58 -12.20
#